data_AF-A0A7W0T1W2-F1
#
_entry.id   AF-A0A7W0T1W2-F1
#
_cell.length_a   1.000
_cell.length_b   1.000
_cell.length_c   1.000
_cell.angle_alpha   90.00
_cell.angle_beta   90.00
_cell.angle_gamma   90.00
#
_symmetry.space_group_name_H-M   'P 1'
#
loop_
_entity.id
_entity.type
_entity.pdbx_description
1 polymer ?
#
loop_
_entity_poly.entity_id
_entity_poly.type
_entity_poly.pdbx_seq_one_letter_code
_entity_poly.pdbx_strand_id
1 'polypeptide(L)'
;MTKPLLATLAGAGLVAGLGGCITEQPDLGTNQGETFEEFKAQLAREPGTGGYVLDWDVVIHDEAKLFDHWAMYQQGALSIYRVNGVDIKWSDTQKINLTYCIGAGFGGNRQKVVDGMIAATSGGWEKFANIKFIHVAAQDANCTSANPNVLFDVNAAPAGSPYLARAFFPDSPRVERNVLIEAGSFDPARTGNIPLTNILVHELGHALGFRHEHIARPNQATQGCLEDQQYRLLTEYDQVSTMHYPQCGSPNNTLALSAKDQTGVSMVYGPPIVNTAPMTMLTRPANGATVPPTFDVEASVVDTNLAKAELFIDGAPYGTPLTAPPWLFEVTSLAGGSHSLKILATDIAGLTAEQQITVTVSASGGGGGGGGGGGEVSNDVTGGCSTSGGSAGLLLVLGLVGLLRRRRA
;
A
#
# COMPACT_ATOMS: atom_id res chain seq x y z
N MET A 1 34.46 35.49 -43.64
CA MET A 1 33.35 34.81 -44.34
C MET A 1 32.41 34.31 -43.25
N THR A 2 31.15 34.75 -43.08
CA THR A 2 29.96 34.63 -43.98
C THR A 2 29.71 33.17 -44.39
N LYS A 3 28.54 32.55 -44.18
CA LYS A 3 27.13 33.06 -44.07
C LYS A 3 26.35 32.53 -42.82
N PRO A 4 25.09 32.97 -42.58
CA PRO A 4 24.52 33.05 -41.22
C PRO A 4 23.15 32.37 -41.00
N LEU A 5 22.59 32.58 -39.78
CA LEU A 5 21.16 32.69 -39.43
C LEU A 5 20.20 31.52 -39.74
N LEU A 6 19.62 30.98 -38.67
CA LEU A 6 18.17 31.00 -38.51
C LEU A 6 17.82 31.35 -37.06
N ALA A 7 16.72 32.05 -36.83
CA ALA A 7 16.19 32.35 -35.51
C ALA A 7 14.69 32.04 -35.49
N THR A 8 14.19 31.51 -34.37
CA THR A 8 12.76 31.24 -34.17
C THR A 8 12.41 31.58 -32.72
N LEU A 9 11.31 32.31 -32.52
CA LEU A 9 10.87 32.72 -31.19
C LEU A 9 10.16 31.55 -30.48
N ALA A 10 10.45 31.40 -29.18
CA ALA A 10 9.55 30.75 -28.22
C ALA A 10 9.26 31.76 -27.09
N GLY A 11 8.01 31.88 -26.67
CA GLY A 11 7.57 32.95 -25.77
C GLY A 11 8.01 32.75 -24.32
N ALA A 12 8.49 33.80 -23.67
CA ALA A 12 8.77 33.82 -22.24
C ALA A 12 7.46 33.90 -21.43
N GLY A 13 6.78 32.77 -21.27
CA GLY A 13 5.64 32.63 -20.36
C GLY A 13 6.10 32.63 -18.91
N LEU A 14 5.85 33.72 -18.19
CA LEU A 14 6.21 33.85 -16.78
C LEU A 14 5.28 33.00 -15.90
N VAL A 15 5.78 31.89 -15.37
CA VAL A 15 5.12 31.11 -14.30
C VAL A 15 6.04 31.10 -13.08
N ALA A 16 5.63 31.79 -12.02
CA ALA A 16 6.39 31.90 -10.78
C ALA A 16 5.66 31.19 -9.63
N GLY A 17 6.27 30.12 -9.12
CA GLY A 17 5.99 29.55 -7.81
C GLY A 17 4.72 28.69 -7.69
N LEU A 18 4.92 27.40 -7.42
CA LEU A 18 4.48 26.75 -6.18
C LEU A 18 5.38 25.53 -5.90
N GLY A 19 5.37 25.03 -4.66
CA GLY A 19 6.43 24.13 -4.16
C GLY A 19 6.43 22.74 -4.80
N GLY A 20 7.45 22.44 -5.61
CA GLY A 20 7.71 21.11 -6.14
C GLY A 20 8.32 20.16 -5.10
N CYS A 21 7.50 19.59 -4.22
CA CYS A 21 7.89 18.49 -3.33
C CYS A 21 7.98 17.16 -4.10
N ILE A 22 8.83 17.12 -5.12
CA ILE A 22 9.21 15.92 -5.88
C ILE A 22 10.67 15.60 -5.60
N THR A 23 10.91 14.94 -4.46
CA THR A 23 12.02 13.99 -4.39
C THR A 23 11.68 12.85 -5.33
N GLU A 24 12.47 12.67 -6.40
CA GLU A 24 12.38 11.51 -7.27
C GLU A 24 12.47 10.25 -6.39
N GLN A 25 11.43 9.40 -6.37
CA GLN A 25 11.58 8.08 -5.79
C GLN A 25 12.62 7.33 -6.64
N PRO A 26 13.63 6.68 -6.04
CA PRO A 26 14.59 5.91 -6.81
C PRO A 26 13.83 4.84 -7.60
N ASP A 27 14.10 4.76 -8.90
CA ASP A 27 13.31 3.92 -9.80
C ASP A 27 13.50 2.45 -9.48
N LEU A 28 12.38 1.77 -9.22
CA LEU A 28 12.29 0.33 -8.96
C LEU A 28 11.67 -0.40 -10.18
N GLY A 29 11.57 0.27 -11.33
CA GLY A 29 10.90 -0.20 -12.55
C GLY A 29 11.83 -0.79 -13.61
N THR A 30 11.65 -2.09 -13.85
CA THR A 30 11.81 -2.78 -15.16
C THR A 30 13.05 -2.50 -16.03
N ASN A 31 13.90 -3.52 -16.19
CA ASN A 31 14.45 -3.83 -17.51
C ASN A 31 13.46 -4.76 -18.24
N GLN A 32 13.22 -4.54 -19.53
CA GLN A 32 12.34 -5.39 -20.35
C GLN A 32 13.05 -6.71 -20.71
N GLY A 33 12.33 -7.82 -20.70
CA GLY A 33 12.74 -9.04 -21.39
C GLY A 33 12.39 -8.97 -22.89
N GLU A 34 12.95 -9.88 -23.69
CA GLU A 34 12.54 -10.03 -25.10
C GLU A 34 11.03 -10.27 -25.18
N THR A 35 10.32 -9.45 -25.97
CA THR A 35 8.87 -9.56 -26.08
C THR A 35 8.46 -10.76 -26.91
N PHE A 36 7.23 -11.26 -26.70
CA PHE A 36 6.66 -12.32 -27.52
C PHE A 36 6.70 -12.00 -29.03
N GLU A 37 6.52 -10.72 -29.42
CA GLU A 37 6.61 -10.30 -30.81
C GLU A 37 8.03 -10.40 -31.38
N GLU A 38 9.06 -10.07 -30.59
CA GLU A 38 10.47 -10.16 -31.00
C GLU A 38 10.93 -11.62 -31.13
N PHE A 39 10.52 -12.50 -30.20
CA PHE A 39 10.71 -13.94 -30.30
C PHE A 39 9.99 -14.53 -31.52
N LYS A 40 8.70 -14.23 -31.68
CA LYS A 40 7.84 -14.71 -32.78
C LYS A 40 8.35 -14.25 -34.16
N ALA A 41 9.03 -13.10 -34.24
CA ALA A 41 9.66 -12.60 -35.45
C ALA A 41 10.95 -13.34 -35.87
N GLN A 42 11.58 -14.10 -34.97
CA GLN A 42 12.81 -14.85 -35.25
C GLN A 42 12.55 -16.28 -35.77
N LEU A 43 11.35 -16.82 -35.57
CA LEU A 43 11.01 -18.19 -35.94
C LEU A 43 10.76 -18.35 -37.44
N ALA A 44 11.31 -19.41 -38.02
CA ALA A 44 11.01 -19.79 -39.40
C ALA A 44 9.53 -20.20 -39.55
N ARG A 45 8.98 -20.04 -40.75
CA ARG A 45 7.59 -20.46 -41.06
C ARG A 45 7.60 -21.68 -41.98
N GLU A 46 6.86 -22.72 -41.61
CA GLU A 46 6.79 -23.95 -42.40
C GLU A 46 6.11 -23.69 -43.77
N PRO A 47 6.76 -24.02 -44.90
CA PRO A 47 6.19 -23.81 -46.22
C PRO A 47 4.90 -24.61 -46.44
N GLY A 48 3.83 -23.91 -46.86
CA GLY A 48 2.54 -24.51 -47.21
C GLY A 48 1.55 -24.63 -46.05
N THR A 49 2.00 -24.82 -44.80
CA THR A 49 1.13 -24.85 -43.61
C THR A 49 1.12 -23.51 -42.87
N GLY A 50 2.20 -22.72 -42.96
CA GLY A 50 2.36 -21.45 -42.28
C GLY A 50 2.56 -21.53 -40.77
N GLY A 51 2.80 -22.71 -40.20
CA GLY A 51 3.16 -22.87 -38.78
C GLY A 51 4.49 -22.22 -38.42
N TYR A 52 4.70 -21.91 -37.15
CA TYR A 52 5.99 -21.44 -36.61
C TYR A 52 6.87 -22.65 -36.29
N VAL A 53 8.11 -22.66 -36.78
CA VAL A 53 9.08 -23.75 -36.57
C VAL A 53 10.06 -23.35 -35.47
N LEU A 54 10.13 -24.16 -34.42
CA LEU A 54 11.01 -24.04 -33.28
C LEU A 54 12.00 -25.21 -33.25
N ASP A 55 13.23 -24.96 -32.78
CA ASP A 55 14.32 -25.93 -32.62
C ASP A 55 14.64 -26.82 -33.85
N TRP A 56 14.16 -26.38 -35.02
CA TRP A 56 14.26 -27.02 -36.34
C TRP A 56 13.40 -28.28 -36.57
N ASP A 57 12.66 -28.78 -35.57
CA ASP A 57 11.78 -29.96 -35.70
C ASP A 57 10.39 -29.88 -35.05
N VAL A 58 10.08 -28.84 -34.26
CA VAL A 58 8.76 -28.63 -33.64
C VAL A 58 7.96 -27.55 -34.39
N VAL A 59 6.76 -27.88 -34.89
CA VAL A 59 5.88 -26.93 -35.59
C VAL A 59 4.65 -26.59 -34.76
N ILE A 60 4.43 -25.30 -34.51
CA ILE A 60 3.30 -24.77 -33.73
C ILE A 60 2.45 -23.85 -34.63
N HIS A 61 1.18 -24.21 -34.84
CA HIS A 61 0.24 -23.43 -35.67
C HIS A 61 -0.70 -22.51 -34.85
N ASP A 62 -0.63 -22.58 -33.53
CA ASP A 62 -1.53 -21.93 -32.58
C ASP A 62 -0.73 -20.88 -31.80
N GLU A 63 -1.05 -19.60 -31.99
CA GLU A 63 -0.27 -18.50 -31.43
C GLU A 63 -0.39 -18.39 -29.91
N ALA A 64 -1.49 -18.87 -29.31
CA ALA A 64 -1.60 -18.98 -27.85
C ALA A 64 -0.68 -20.08 -27.32
N LYS A 65 -0.59 -21.22 -28.00
CA LYS A 65 0.38 -22.27 -27.63
C LYS A 65 1.82 -21.85 -27.89
N LEU A 66 2.08 -21.02 -28.91
CA LEU A 66 3.40 -20.44 -29.12
C LEU A 66 3.77 -19.47 -27.99
N PHE A 67 2.79 -18.70 -27.47
CA PHE A 67 2.97 -17.85 -26.30
C PHE A 67 3.24 -18.68 -25.03
N ASP A 68 2.46 -19.73 -24.79
CA ASP A 68 2.70 -20.68 -23.69
C ASP A 68 4.11 -21.29 -23.78
N HIS A 69 4.56 -21.64 -24.99
CA HIS A 69 5.87 -22.28 -25.23
C HIS A 69 7.04 -21.28 -25.13
N TRP A 70 6.87 -20.04 -25.59
CA TRP A 70 7.78 -18.92 -25.34
C TRP A 70 7.97 -18.69 -23.83
N ALA A 71 6.87 -18.69 -23.07
CA ALA A 71 6.83 -18.57 -21.63
C ALA A 71 7.33 -19.82 -20.86
N MET A 72 7.87 -20.83 -21.55
CA MET A 72 8.49 -22.04 -20.98
C MET A 72 9.97 -22.21 -21.38
N TYR A 73 10.51 -21.34 -22.22
CA TYR A 73 11.88 -21.42 -22.77
C TYR A 73 12.90 -20.52 -22.04
N GLN A 74 12.53 -19.89 -20.91
CA GLN A 74 13.29 -18.83 -20.24
C GLN A 74 13.68 -19.21 -18.78
N GLN A 75 14.06 -20.47 -18.56
CA GLN A 75 14.36 -21.13 -17.27
C GLN A 75 15.64 -20.63 -16.56
N GLY A 76 15.89 -20.89 -15.26
CA GLY A 76 15.09 -20.87 -14.02
C GLY A 76 16.00 -20.37 -12.85
N ALA A 77 15.59 -19.75 -11.72
CA ALA A 77 14.35 -19.11 -11.27
C ALA A 77 14.47 -18.51 -9.82
N LEU A 78 13.60 -17.55 -9.44
CA LEU A 78 13.52 -17.03 -8.04
C LEU A 78 13.33 -18.19 -7.07
N SER A 79 14.12 -18.22 -6.00
CA SER A 79 14.24 -19.40 -5.15
C SER A 79 13.90 -19.11 -3.68
N ILE A 80 13.20 -20.05 -3.03
CA ILE A 80 12.90 -20.03 -1.59
C ILE A 80 13.74 -21.07 -0.84
N TYR A 81 14.28 -20.68 0.31
CA TYR A 81 15.08 -21.56 1.19
C TYR A 81 14.24 -22.69 1.79
N ARG A 82 14.80 -23.90 1.91
CA ARG A 82 14.09 -25.10 2.41
C ARG A 82 14.91 -25.97 3.34
N VAL A 83 14.39 -26.24 4.53
CA VAL A 83 14.94 -27.26 5.44
C VAL A 83 14.00 -28.46 5.46
N ASN A 84 14.54 -29.68 5.30
CA ASN A 84 13.79 -30.94 5.33
C ASN A 84 12.56 -30.98 4.38
N GLY A 85 12.61 -30.26 3.26
CA GLY A 85 11.51 -30.18 2.30
C GLY A 85 10.38 -29.18 2.66
N VAL A 86 10.54 -28.36 3.69
CA VAL A 86 9.59 -27.30 4.07
C VAL A 86 10.16 -25.92 3.70
N ASP A 87 9.33 -25.08 3.08
CA ASP A 87 9.65 -23.69 2.73
C ASP A 87 9.85 -22.84 3.99
N ILE A 88 11.03 -22.21 4.12
CA ILE A 88 11.38 -21.37 5.26
C ILE A 88 10.88 -19.95 5.02
N LYS A 89 9.69 -19.67 5.57
CA LYS A 89 8.97 -18.41 5.42
C LYS A 89 8.26 -18.02 6.71
N TRP A 90 7.83 -16.77 6.82
CA TRP A 90 6.96 -16.34 7.92
C TRP A 90 5.57 -16.98 7.83
N SER A 91 4.99 -17.30 8.99
CA SER A 91 3.58 -17.71 9.07
C SER A 91 2.63 -16.55 8.72
N ASP A 92 1.38 -16.84 8.40
CA ASP A 92 0.38 -15.83 8.04
C ASP A 92 0.13 -14.77 9.14
N THR A 93 0.41 -15.10 10.40
CA THR A 93 0.35 -14.15 11.54
C THR A 93 1.63 -13.31 11.66
N GLN A 94 2.80 -13.87 11.34
CA GLN A 94 4.09 -13.15 11.44
C GLN A 94 4.34 -12.24 10.25
N LYS A 95 3.95 -12.65 9.03
CA LYS A 95 4.25 -11.92 7.79
C LYS A 95 3.70 -10.49 7.77
N ILE A 96 2.63 -10.23 8.51
CA ILE A 96 1.98 -8.91 8.68
C ILE A 96 2.45 -8.14 9.93
N ASN A 97 3.53 -8.60 10.58
CA ASN A 97 4.05 -8.03 11.84
C ASN A 97 5.59 -8.14 11.92
N LEU A 98 6.29 -7.86 10.81
CA LEU A 98 7.75 -7.93 10.70
C LEU A 98 8.38 -6.68 11.33
N THR A 99 8.32 -6.61 12.66
CA THR A 99 8.80 -5.47 13.46
C THR A 99 10.32 -5.32 13.44
N TYR A 100 10.80 -4.10 13.24
CA TYR A 100 12.23 -3.79 13.24
C TYR A 100 12.54 -2.44 13.89
N CYS A 101 13.80 -2.22 14.21
CA CYS A 101 14.35 -0.94 14.68
C CYS A 101 15.56 -0.55 13.83
N ILE A 102 15.99 0.71 13.92
CA ILE A 102 17.19 1.24 13.25
C ILE A 102 18.14 1.82 14.30
N GLY A 103 19.34 1.26 14.43
CA GLY A 103 20.33 1.71 15.40
C GLY A 103 20.88 3.13 15.14
N ALA A 104 21.61 3.66 16.14
CA ALA A 104 22.26 4.96 16.05
C ALA A 104 23.62 4.93 15.30
N GLY A 105 24.19 3.75 15.06
CA GLY A 105 25.57 3.55 14.60
C GLY A 105 25.92 4.10 13.21
N PHE A 106 24.93 4.51 12.41
CA PHE A 106 25.12 5.01 11.05
C PHE A 106 25.63 6.47 10.95
N GLY A 107 25.69 7.18 12.08
CA GLY A 107 26.08 8.59 12.11
C GLY A 107 25.25 9.45 11.15
N GLY A 108 25.92 10.29 10.35
CA GLY A 108 25.26 11.17 9.36
C GLY A 108 24.51 10.43 8.24
N ASN A 109 24.73 9.12 8.04
CA ASN A 109 23.98 8.33 7.07
C ASN A 109 22.67 7.75 7.64
N ARG A 110 22.35 7.94 8.94
CA ARG A 110 21.17 7.30 9.57
C ARG A 110 19.86 7.59 8.84
N GLN A 111 19.64 8.82 8.38
CA GLN A 111 18.40 9.15 7.66
C GLN A 111 18.28 8.37 6.35
N LYS A 112 19.39 8.20 5.59
CA LYS A 112 19.40 7.36 4.37
C LYS A 112 19.01 5.90 4.65
N VAL A 113 19.34 5.37 5.84
CA VAL A 113 18.92 4.02 6.25
C VAL A 113 17.43 3.99 6.59
N VAL A 114 16.90 5.02 7.25
CA VAL A 114 15.44 5.16 7.49
C VAL A 114 14.69 5.23 6.15
N ASP A 115 15.08 6.15 5.28
CA ASP A 115 14.46 6.36 3.97
C ASP A 115 14.58 5.12 3.08
N GLY A 116 15.77 4.50 3.04
CA GLY A 116 16.05 3.29 2.28
C GLY A 116 15.30 2.06 2.78
N MET A 117 15.13 1.89 4.10
CA MET A 117 14.29 0.83 4.67
C MET A 117 12.81 1.05 4.32
N ILE A 118 12.29 2.28 4.45
CA ILE A 118 10.89 2.61 4.08
C ILE A 118 10.65 2.36 2.59
N ALA A 119 11.61 2.73 1.73
CA ALA A 119 11.55 2.51 0.29
C ALA A 119 11.70 1.03 -0.10
N ALA A 120 12.50 0.24 0.62
CA ALA A 120 12.63 -1.20 0.38
C ALA A 120 11.42 -2.01 0.87
N THR A 121 10.76 -1.56 1.95
CA THR A 121 9.54 -2.20 2.48
C THR A 121 8.29 -1.72 1.74
N SER A 122 7.78 -0.53 2.06
CA SER A 122 6.54 0.03 1.49
C SER A 122 6.67 0.51 0.05
N GLY A 123 7.89 0.87 -0.36
CA GLY A 123 8.20 1.15 -1.76
C GLY A 123 8.48 -0.10 -2.59
N GLY A 124 8.82 -1.22 -1.94
CA GLY A 124 9.25 -2.48 -2.54
C GLY A 124 8.31 -3.64 -2.19
N TRP A 125 8.79 -4.62 -1.41
CA TRP A 125 8.14 -5.92 -1.25
C TRP A 125 6.67 -5.87 -0.79
N GLU A 126 6.26 -4.88 0.02
CA GLU A 126 4.86 -4.75 0.49
C GLU A 126 3.87 -4.41 -0.64
N LYS A 127 4.33 -3.80 -1.75
CA LYS A 127 3.45 -3.51 -2.90
C LYS A 127 2.98 -4.77 -3.62
N PHE A 128 3.67 -5.90 -3.42
CA PHE A 128 3.54 -7.10 -4.25
C PHE A 128 3.13 -8.34 -3.47
N ALA A 129 3.00 -8.25 -2.14
CA ALA A 129 2.50 -9.34 -1.31
C ALA A 129 1.80 -8.87 -0.03
N ASN A 130 0.96 -9.75 0.53
CA ASN A 130 0.37 -9.56 1.86
C ASN A 130 1.41 -9.78 2.97
N ILE A 131 2.29 -8.79 3.14
CA ILE A 131 3.32 -8.71 4.17
C ILE A 131 3.36 -7.29 4.74
N LYS A 132 3.88 -7.12 5.96
CA LYS A 132 4.07 -5.80 6.57
C LYS A 132 5.29 -5.77 7.47
N PHE A 133 6.21 -4.86 7.14
CA PHE A 133 7.31 -4.46 7.99
C PHE A 133 6.91 -3.22 8.81
N ILE A 134 7.34 -3.18 10.07
CA ILE A 134 6.89 -2.16 11.03
C ILE A 134 8.11 -1.57 11.74
N HIS A 135 8.46 -0.32 11.42
CA HIS A 135 9.53 0.39 12.14
C HIS A 135 9.03 0.81 13.52
N VAL A 136 9.54 0.15 14.56
CA VAL A 136 9.21 0.44 15.96
C VAL A 136 10.22 1.47 16.49
N ALA A 137 10.11 2.72 16.05
CA ALA A 137 11.06 3.79 16.36
C ALA A 137 11.35 3.97 17.88
N ALA A 138 10.38 3.64 18.74
CA ALA A 138 10.56 3.63 20.20
C ALA A 138 11.64 2.63 20.71
N GLN A 139 12.07 1.69 19.87
CA GLN A 139 13.11 0.70 20.16
C GLN A 139 14.48 1.07 19.57
N ASP A 140 14.58 2.13 18.76
CA ASP A 140 15.82 2.55 18.08
C ASP A 140 16.98 2.82 19.05
N ALA A 141 16.67 3.39 20.23
CA ALA A 141 17.65 3.67 21.28
C ALA A 141 18.25 2.41 21.94
N ASN A 142 17.62 1.24 21.77
CA ASN A 142 18.11 -0.06 22.20
C ASN A 142 18.04 -1.07 21.04
N CYS A 143 18.38 -0.63 19.82
CA CYS A 143 18.29 -1.47 18.64
C CYS A 143 19.47 -2.45 18.59
N THR A 144 19.26 -3.67 19.08
CA THR A 144 20.30 -4.70 19.23
C THR A 144 19.72 -6.09 18.99
N SER A 145 20.60 -7.05 18.71
CA SER A 145 20.29 -8.49 18.59
C SER A 145 19.68 -9.12 19.85
N ALA A 146 19.80 -8.45 21.00
CA ALA A 146 19.22 -8.85 22.28
C ALA A 146 17.82 -8.27 22.54
N ASN A 147 17.33 -7.31 21.73
CA ASN A 147 16.04 -6.64 21.98
C ASN A 147 14.85 -7.53 21.54
N PRO A 148 13.99 -8.01 22.48
CA PRO A 148 12.88 -8.91 22.17
C PRO A 148 11.63 -8.20 21.63
N ASN A 149 11.59 -6.85 21.69
CA ASN A 149 10.41 -6.06 21.31
C ASN A 149 10.30 -5.85 19.78
N VAL A 150 11.26 -6.38 19.02
CA VAL A 150 11.31 -6.38 17.55
C VAL A 150 11.76 -7.74 17.04
N LEU A 151 11.29 -8.11 15.84
CA LEU A 151 11.64 -9.36 15.19
C LEU A 151 13.11 -9.41 14.76
N PHE A 152 13.65 -8.27 14.31
CA PHE A 152 15.05 -8.06 13.91
C PHE A 152 15.53 -6.61 14.14
N ASP A 153 16.83 -6.39 14.11
CA ASP A 153 17.47 -5.06 14.24
C ASP A 153 18.27 -4.66 12.98
N VAL A 154 18.22 -3.39 12.60
CA VAL A 154 18.99 -2.81 11.48
C VAL A 154 20.14 -1.98 12.05
N ASN A 155 21.38 -2.42 11.79
CA ASN A 155 22.57 -1.89 12.46
C ASN A 155 23.76 -1.67 11.52
N ALA A 156 24.73 -0.87 11.95
CA ALA A 156 25.97 -0.67 11.19
C ALA A 156 26.84 -1.93 11.30
N ALA A 157 27.36 -2.40 10.16
CA ALA A 157 28.32 -3.50 10.14
C ALA A 157 29.68 -3.03 10.71
N PRO A 158 30.50 -3.94 11.29
CA PRO A 158 31.89 -3.65 11.60
C PRO A 158 32.65 -3.16 10.35
N ALA A 159 33.44 -2.10 10.49
CA ALA A 159 34.17 -1.51 9.38
C ALA A 159 35.13 -2.53 8.73
N GLY A 160 35.10 -2.61 7.40
CA GLY A 160 35.87 -3.63 6.67
C GLY A 160 35.22 -5.02 6.63
N SER A 161 33.93 -5.13 6.92
CA SER A 161 33.14 -6.34 6.61
C SER A 161 33.22 -6.67 5.11
N PRO A 162 33.22 -7.96 4.71
CA PRO A 162 33.42 -8.38 3.32
C PRO A 162 32.17 -8.25 2.43
N TYR A 163 31.16 -7.50 2.88
CA TYR A 163 29.84 -7.38 2.27
C TYR A 163 29.35 -5.94 2.32
N LEU A 164 28.50 -5.54 1.36
CA LEU A 164 27.87 -4.21 1.35
C LEU A 164 26.77 -4.13 2.42
N ALA A 165 25.88 -5.12 2.43
CA ALA A 165 24.99 -5.42 3.53
C ALA A 165 24.90 -6.94 3.72
N ARG A 166 24.19 -7.38 4.76
CA ARG A 166 23.71 -8.76 4.91
C ARG A 166 22.44 -8.81 5.76
N ALA A 167 21.63 -9.84 5.60
CA ALA A 167 20.49 -10.17 6.46
C ALA A 167 20.62 -11.58 7.09
N PHE A 168 19.51 -12.31 7.12
CA PHE A 168 19.23 -13.54 7.86
C PHE A 168 18.02 -14.25 7.24
N PHE A 169 17.77 -15.53 7.55
CA PHE A 169 16.58 -16.27 7.09
C PHE A 169 15.48 -16.35 8.19
N PRO A 170 14.19 -16.56 7.83
CA PRO A 170 13.08 -16.58 8.80
C PRO A 170 13.21 -17.56 9.98
N ASP A 171 13.95 -18.66 9.83
CA ASP A 171 14.23 -19.65 10.89
C ASP A 171 15.41 -19.27 11.80
N SER A 172 16.21 -18.27 11.44
CA SER A 172 17.38 -17.83 12.20
C SER A 172 17.00 -17.38 13.62
N PRO A 173 17.79 -17.72 14.65
CA PRO A 173 17.49 -17.34 16.03
C PRO A 173 17.56 -15.81 16.21
N ARG A 174 16.82 -15.25 17.17
CA ARG A 174 16.67 -13.77 17.30
C ARG A 174 18.01 -13.03 17.33
N VAL A 175 19.04 -13.59 17.93
CA VAL A 175 20.38 -13.00 18.02
C VAL A 175 21.11 -12.86 16.67
N GLU A 176 20.72 -13.66 15.68
CA GLU A 176 21.25 -13.62 14.31
C GLU A 176 20.32 -12.84 13.35
N ARG A 177 19.06 -12.60 13.74
CA ARG A 177 18.12 -11.79 12.96
C ARG A 177 18.46 -10.30 13.04
N ASN A 178 19.37 -9.89 12.18
CA ASN A 178 19.78 -8.50 12.00
C ASN A 178 20.17 -8.21 10.55
N VAL A 179 19.83 -7.00 10.08
CA VAL A 179 20.34 -6.45 8.81
C VAL A 179 21.54 -5.57 9.15
N LEU A 180 22.74 -5.95 8.70
CA LEU A 180 23.96 -5.17 8.91
C LEU A 180 24.41 -4.49 7.62
N ILE A 181 24.69 -3.18 7.68
CA ILE A 181 25.06 -2.36 6.52
C ILE A 181 26.49 -1.80 6.71
N GLU A 182 27.41 -2.10 5.81
CA GLU A 182 28.79 -1.57 5.79
C GLU A 182 28.84 -0.14 5.25
N ALA A 183 29.85 0.63 5.63
CA ALA A 183 30.01 2.02 5.18
C ALA A 183 30.09 2.17 3.64
N GLY A 184 30.55 1.14 2.92
CA GLY A 184 30.59 1.09 1.46
C GLY A 184 29.23 1.17 0.78
N SER A 185 28.12 0.79 1.44
CA SER A 185 26.77 0.89 0.87
C SER A 185 26.26 2.32 0.71
N PHE A 186 27.00 3.31 1.23
CA PHE A 186 26.70 4.74 1.05
C PHE A 186 27.60 5.41 -0.02
N ASP A 187 28.45 4.63 -0.70
CA ASP A 187 29.45 5.09 -1.66
C ASP A 187 29.16 4.53 -3.07
N PRO A 188 28.63 5.34 -4.00
CA PRO A 188 28.31 4.92 -5.36
C PRO A 188 29.49 4.29 -6.13
N ALA A 189 30.73 4.68 -5.80
CA ALA A 189 31.92 4.10 -6.44
C ALA A 189 32.20 2.66 -5.97
N ARG A 190 31.74 2.28 -4.77
CA ARG A 190 31.78 0.88 -4.30
C ARG A 190 30.55 0.07 -4.70
N THR A 191 29.37 0.68 -4.75
CA THR A 191 28.12 -0.02 -5.11
C THR A 191 27.91 -0.14 -6.62
N GLY A 192 28.79 0.39 -7.47
CA GLY A 192 28.57 0.45 -8.92
C GLY A 192 27.40 1.36 -9.31
N ASN A 193 27.10 2.35 -8.47
CA ASN A 193 25.90 3.20 -8.49
C ASN A 193 24.58 2.48 -8.14
N ILE A 194 24.60 1.24 -7.66
CA ILE A 194 23.40 0.59 -7.10
C ILE A 194 22.92 1.40 -5.88
N PRO A 195 21.65 1.84 -5.82
CA PRO A 195 21.11 2.59 -4.69
C PRO A 195 21.04 1.74 -3.42
N LEU A 196 21.24 2.38 -2.25
CA LEU A 196 21.08 1.75 -0.94
C LEU A 196 19.71 1.05 -0.79
N THR A 197 18.64 1.65 -1.30
CA THR A 197 17.29 1.05 -1.32
C THR A 197 17.30 -0.33 -1.96
N ASN A 198 17.98 -0.49 -3.09
CA ASN A 198 17.95 -1.72 -3.88
C ASN A 198 18.81 -2.81 -3.22
N ILE A 199 19.91 -2.43 -2.57
CA ILE A 199 20.66 -3.31 -1.66
C ILE A 199 19.74 -3.76 -0.51
N LEU A 200 18.97 -2.86 0.11
CA LEU A 200 18.05 -3.20 1.19
C LEU A 200 16.85 -4.05 0.74
N VAL A 201 16.40 -3.93 -0.52
CA VAL A 201 15.41 -4.85 -1.12
C VAL A 201 15.99 -6.27 -1.18
N HIS A 202 17.20 -6.45 -1.70
CA HIS A 202 17.90 -7.74 -1.74
C HIS A 202 18.00 -8.39 -0.34
N GLU A 203 18.48 -7.62 0.65
CA GLU A 203 18.60 -8.11 2.03
C GLU A 203 17.26 -8.46 2.67
N LEU A 204 16.21 -7.67 2.40
CA LEU A 204 14.87 -8.00 2.86
C LEU A 204 14.26 -9.20 2.13
N GLY A 205 14.76 -9.55 0.94
CA GLY A 205 14.43 -10.79 0.26
C GLY A 205 14.89 -12.02 1.05
N HIS A 206 16.13 -12.01 1.57
CA HIS A 206 16.59 -13.05 2.51
C HIS A 206 15.76 -13.08 3.80
N ALA A 207 15.45 -11.91 4.37
CA ALA A 207 14.58 -11.81 5.54
C ALA A 207 13.14 -12.31 5.29
N LEU A 208 12.73 -12.45 4.03
CA LEU A 208 11.47 -13.06 3.58
C LEU A 208 11.61 -14.54 3.16
N GLY A 209 12.82 -15.11 3.17
CA GLY A 209 13.09 -16.52 2.85
C GLY A 209 13.63 -16.77 1.43
N PHE A 210 13.84 -15.73 0.62
CA PHE A 210 14.39 -15.89 -0.73
C PHE A 210 15.90 -16.08 -0.70
N ARG A 211 16.42 -17.01 -1.51
CA ARG A 211 17.86 -17.17 -1.73
C ARG A 211 18.28 -16.41 -2.98
N HIS A 212 19.57 -16.40 -3.28
CA HIS A 212 20.04 -15.73 -4.48
C HIS A 212 19.52 -16.42 -5.75
N GLU A 213 19.21 -15.63 -6.77
CA GLU A 213 18.76 -16.12 -8.08
C GLU A 213 19.83 -16.98 -8.77
N HIS A 214 21.12 -16.67 -8.53
CA HIS A 214 22.22 -17.30 -9.26
C HIS A 214 22.30 -18.82 -9.05
N ILE A 215 21.83 -19.34 -7.91
CA ILE A 215 21.89 -20.75 -7.53
C ILE A 215 21.14 -21.69 -8.49
N ALA A 216 20.19 -21.13 -9.25
CA ALA A 216 19.40 -21.87 -10.21
C ALA A 216 20.04 -21.95 -11.62
N ARG A 217 21.14 -21.22 -11.87
CA ARG A 217 21.88 -21.28 -13.14
C ARG A 217 22.65 -22.60 -13.29
N PRO A 218 22.76 -23.16 -14.51
CA PRO A 218 23.74 -24.20 -14.81
C PRO A 218 25.18 -23.74 -14.56
N ASN A 219 26.08 -24.68 -14.24
CA ASN A 219 27.54 -24.50 -14.15
C ASN A 219 28.08 -23.51 -13.09
N GLN A 220 27.25 -23.05 -12.14
CA GLN A 220 27.61 -22.33 -10.90
C GLN A 220 29.06 -22.52 -10.41
N ALA A 221 29.44 -23.77 -10.15
CA ALA A 221 30.74 -24.15 -9.60
C ALA A 221 31.96 -23.71 -10.42
N THR A 222 31.84 -23.51 -11.73
CA THR A 222 32.96 -23.05 -12.58
C THR A 222 33.16 -21.53 -12.56
N GLN A 223 32.23 -20.77 -11.98
CA GLN A 223 32.29 -19.31 -11.84
C GLN A 223 32.62 -18.85 -10.41
N GLY A 224 32.83 -19.76 -9.47
CA GLY A 224 33.11 -19.45 -8.06
C GLY A 224 31.89 -18.99 -7.25
N CYS A 225 30.73 -18.82 -7.90
CA CYS A 225 29.46 -18.61 -7.23
C CYS A 225 28.90 -19.95 -6.79
N LEU A 226 29.07 -20.25 -5.50
CA LEU A 226 28.71 -21.52 -4.88
C LEU A 226 27.83 -21.26 -3.65
N GLU A 227 26.64 -21.84 -3.69
CA GLU A 227 25.69 -21.92 -2.59
C GLU A 227 25.08 -23.34 -2.60
N ASP A 228 24.48 -23.77 -1.49
CA ASP A 228 23.94 -25.13 -1.38
C ASP A 228 22.55 -25.29 -2.04
N GLN A 229 22.14 -26.54 -2.24
CA GLN A 229 20.93 -26.91 -2.98
C GLN A 229 19.65 -26.96 -2.12
N GLN A 230 19.65 -26.39 -0.90
CA GLN A 230 18.47 -26.36 -0.03
C GLN A 230 17.45 -25.29 -0.48
N TYR A 231 16.81 -25.49 -1.63
CA TYR A 231 15.84 -24.53 -2.17
C TYR A 231 14.68 -25.18 -2.93
N ARG A 232 13.74 -24.34 -3.36
CA ARG A 232 12.74 -24.62 -4.40
C ARG A 232 12.57 -23.39 -5.27
N LEU A 233 12.33 -23.60 -6.55
CA LEU A 233 12.06 -22.55 -7.51
C LEU A 233 10.59 -22.06 -7.41
N LEU A 234 10.40 -20.77 -7.62
CA LEU A 234 9.13 -20.03 -7.60
C LEU A 234 8.74 -19.53 -8.99
N THR A 235 9.70 -19.05 -9.79
CA THR A 235 9.46 -18.44 -11.11
C THR A 235 10.38 -19.02 -12.20
N GLU A 236 11.17 -18.20 -12.90
CA GLU A 236 11.99 -18.55 -14.08
C GLU A 236 13.25 -17.66 -14.19
N TYR A 237 14.19 -17.97 -15.08
CA TYR A 237 15.46 -17.24 -15.39
C TYR A 237 15.28 -15.74 -15.30
N ASP A 238 15.76 -15.13 -14.21
CA ASP A 238 15.72 -13.70 -14.04
C ASP A 238 17.10 -13.10 -13.77
N GLN A 239 17.83 -12.85 -14.86
CA GLN A 239 19.11 -12.15 -14.79
C GLN A 239 18.97 -10.77 -14.09
N VAL A 240 17.79 -10.15 -14.07
CA VAL A 240 17.52 -8.84 -13.47
C VAL A 240 16.77 -8.93 -12.13
N SER A 241 16.64 -10.12 -11.52
CA SER A 241 16.07 -10.29 -10.18
C SER A 241 16.86 -9.49 -9.15
N THR A 242 16.17 -8.88 -8.19
CA THR A 242 16.79 -8.27 -7.02
C THR A 242 17.72 -9.25 -6.30
N MET A 243 17.41 -10.55 -6.29
CA MET A 243 18.19 -11.60 -5.63
C MET A 243 19.44 -12.04 -6.41
N HIS A 244 19.72 -11.49 -7.60
CA HIS A 244 20.87 -11.92 -8.39
C HIS A 244 22.16 -11.14 -8.06
N TYR A 245 23.24 -11.87 -7.74
CA TYR A 245 24.57 -11.30 -7.56
C TYR A 245 25.17 -10.81 -8.90
N PRO A 246 25.54 -9.52 -9.05
CA PRO A 246 26.05 -9.01 -10.33
C PRO A 246 27.29 -9.75 -10.84
N GLN A 247 28.20 -10.10 -9.93
CA GLN A 247 29.42 -10.85 -10.21
C GLN A 247 29.17 -12.30 -10.68
N CYS A 248 28.00 -12.88 -10.41
CA CYS A 248 27.61 -14.23 -10.83
C CYS A 248 27.00 -14.26 -12.25
N GLY A 249 27.45 -13.34 -13.10
CA GLY A 249 26.99 -13.18 -14.49
C GLY A 249 25.72 -12.37 -14.66
N SER A 250 25.49 -11.33 -13.84
CA SER A 250 24.54 -10.26 -14.18
C SER A 250 25.17 -8.87 -13.97
N PRO A 251 26.19 -8.51 -14.77
CA PRO A 251 27.08 -7.38 -14.49
C PRO A 251 26.41 -6.00 -14.48
N ASN A 252 25.16 -5.90 -14.95
CA ASN A 252 24.38 -4.66 -15.05
C ASN A 252 23.15 -4.65 -14.12
N ASN A 253 23.03 -5.60 -13.18
CA ASN A 253 21.87 -5.67 -12.30
C ASN A 253 21.86 -4.51 -11.27
N THR A 254 20.72 -3.81 -11.19
CA THR A 254 20.49 -2.67 -10.29
C THR A 254 19.91 -3.06 -8.93
N LEU A 255 19.69 -4.36 -8.68
CA LEU A 255 18.96 -4.97 -7.57
C LEU A 255 17.51 -4.44 -7.38
N ALA A 256 16.90 -3.89 -8.42
CA ALA A 256 15.48 -3.51 -8.42
C ALA A 256 14.56 -4.76 -8.46
N LEU A 257 13.29 -4.62 -8.06
CA LEU A 257 12.32 -5.71 -8.11
C LEU A 257 11.82 -5.95 -9.55
N SER A 258 12.16 -7.10 -10.11
CA SER A 258 11.62 -7.54 -11.40
C SER A 258 10.15 -7.97 -11.31
N ALA A 259 9.49 -8.15 -12.45
CA ALA A 259 8.16 -8.77 -12.49
C ALA A 259 8.15 -10.23 -11.96
N LYS A 260 9.28 -10.94 -12.03
CA LYS A 260 9.43 -12.32 -11.50
C LYS A 260 9.65 -12.31 -9.98
N ASP A 261 10.36 -11.33 -9.42
CA ASP A 261 10.44 -11.12 -7.96
C ASP A 261 9.05 -10.83 -7.37
N GLN A 262 8.35 -9.86 -7.97
CA GLN A 262 7.00 -9.42 -7.61
C GLN A 262 5.99 -10.58 -7.66
N THR A 263 6.07 -11.40 -8.70
CA THR A 263 5.23 -12.61 -8.85
C THR A 263 5.56 -13.64 -7.77
N GLY A 264 6.85 -13.95 -7.56
CA GLY A 264 7.28 -14.99 -6.64
C GLY A 264 6.97 -14.68 -5.17
N VAL A 265 7.09 -13.42 -4.72
CA VAL A 265 6.68 -13.03 -3.36
C VAL A 265 5.18 -13.20 -3.14
N SER A 266 4.36 -12.88 -4.16
CA SER A 266 2.91 -13.05 -4.11
C SER A 266 2.48 -14.52 -4.00
N MET A 267 3.25 -15.45 -4.61
CA MET A 267 3.00 -16.89 -4.48
C MET A 267 3.32 -17.43 -3.07
N VAL A 268 4.30 -16.83 -2.39
CA VAL A 268 4.75 -17.30 -1.07
C VAL A 268 3.92 -16.72 0.07
N TYR A 269 3.50 -15.45 -0.03
CA TYR A 269 2.81 -14.72 1.03
C TYR A 269 1.37 -14.31 0.69
N GLY A 270 0.90 -14.57 -0.53
CA GLY A 270 -0.39 -14.10 -1.05
C GLY A 270 -0.26 -12.72 -1.71
N PRO A 271 -1.18 -12.34 -2.62
CA PRO A 271 -1.19 -11.03 -3.28
C PRO A 271 -1.33 -9.89 -2.26
N PRO A 272 -0.90 -8.66 -2.60
CA PRO A 272 -1.00 -7.52 -1.71
C PRO A 272 -2.47 -7.28 -1.35
N ILE A 273 -2.78 -7.09 -0.07
CA ILE A 273 -4.11 -6.64 0.34
C ILE A 273 -4.19 -5.16 -0.04
N VAL A 274 -4.90 -4.87 -1.13
CA VAL A 274 -5.26 -3.51 -1.52
C VAL A 274 -6.21 -2.96 -0.48
N ASN A 275 -5.65 -2.26 0.51
CA ASN A 275 -6.43 -1.51 1.47
C ASN A 275 -7.09 -0.32 0.76
N THR A 276 -8.40 -0.40 0.57
CA THR A 276 -9.22 0.70 0.04
C THR A 276 -9.41 1.74 1.12
N ALA A 277 -9.39 3.03 0.77
CA ALA A 277 -9.73 4.09 1.71
C ALA A 277 -11.19 3.96 2.21
N PRO A 278 -11.51 4.46 3.42
CA PRO A 278 -12.85 4.38 3.98
C PRO A 278 -13.95 4.95 3.08
N MET A 279 -15.17 4.46 3.23
CA MET A 279 -16.38 5.16 2.77
C MET A 279 -17.08 5.79 3.97
N THR A 280 -17.50 7.05 3.84
CA THR A 280 -18.21 7.77 4.90
C THR A 280 -19.35 8.62 4.34
N MET A 281 -20.46 8.67 5.08
CA MET A 281 -21.63 9.49 4.75
C MET A 281 -22.31 9.99 6.03
N LEU A 282 -22.63 11.28 6.12
CA LEU A 282 -23.52 11.83 7.13
C LEU A 282 -24.96 11.48 6.77
N THR A 283 -25.64 10.74 7.64
CA THR A 283 -27.03 10.28 7.43
C THR A 283 -28.04 11.20 8.10
N ARG A 284 -27.70 11.77 9.25
CA ARG A 284 -28.47 12.81 9.95
C ARG A 284 -27.53 13.82 10.63
N PRO A 285 -27.88 15.11 10.73
CA PRO A 285 -28.98 15.78 10.03
C PRO A 285 -28.77 15.82 8.51
N ALA A 286 -29.81 16.16 7.75
CA ALA A 286 -29.69 16.33 6.30
C ALA A 286 -28.97 17.64 5.95
N ASN A 287 -28.31 17.70 4.79
CA ASN A 287 -27.68 18.94 4.31
C ASN A 287 -28.72 20.05 4.12
N GLY A 288 -28.44 21.23 4.67
CA GLY A 288 -29.36 22.38 4.71
C GLY A 288 -30.43 22.33 5.81
N ALA A 289 -30.42 21.32 6.68
CA ALA A 289 -31.44 21.19 7.73
C ALA A 289 -31.32 22.27 8.82
N THR A 290 -32.47 22.70 9.35
CA THR A 290 -32.56 23.48 10.58
C THR A 290 -32.62 22.54 11.78
N VAL A 291 -31.75 22.75 12.77
CA VAL A 291 -31.61 21.92 13.98
C VAL A 291 -31.76 22.77 15.25
N PRO A 292 -32.12 22.19 16.41
CA PRO A 292 -32.00 22.85 17.72
C PRO A 292 -30.52 22.97 18.17
N PRO A 293 -30.21 23.76 19.22
CA PRO A 293 -28.86 23.88 19.80
C PRO A 293 -28.24 22.58 20.36
N THR A 294 -29.04 21.54 20.60
CA THR A 294 -28.58 20.21 21.01
C THR A 294 -29.25 19.16 20.13
N PHE A 295 -28.47 18.39 19.38
CA PHE A 295 -28.94 17.45 18.36
C PHE A 295 -27.94 16.34 18.07
N ASP A 296 -28.42 15.21 17.54
CA ASP A 296 -27.59 14.09 17.11
C ASP A 296 -27.04 14.27 15.70
N VAL A 297 -25.77 13.93 15.52
CA VAL A 297 -25.14 13.70 14.21
C VAL A 297 -24.90 12.20 14.04
N GLU A 298 -25.51 11.60 13.02
CA GLU A 298 -25.34 10.20 12.63
C GLU A 298 -24.53 10.10 11.34
N ALA A 299 -23.67 9.09 11.27
CA ALA A 299 -22.95 8.73 10.05
C ALA A 299 -23.07 7.23 9.72
N SER A 300 -22.71 6.90 8.48
CA SER A 300 -22.42 5.56 8.01
C SER A 300 -20.97 5.53 7.56
N VAL A 301 -20.08 4.97 8.39
CA VAL A 301 -18.67 4.71 8.04
C VAL A 301 -18.52 3.22 7.76
N VAL A 302 -17.94 2.88 6.61
CA VAL A 302 -17.70 1.52 6.12
C VAL A 302 -16.26 1.40 5.66
N ASP A 303 -15.50 0.59 6.38
CA ASP A 303 -14.12 0.21 6.07
C ASP A 303 -13.80 -1.13 6.79
N THR A 304 -12.89 -1.95 6.25
CA THR A 304 -12.53 -3.24 6.87
C THR A 304 -11.36 -3.15 7.86
N ASN A 305 -10.63 -2.04 7.83
CA ASN A 305 -9.40 -1.76 8.56
C ASN A 305 -9.46 -0.39 9.28
N LEU A 306 -10.67 0.07 9.65
CA LEU A 306 -10.89 1.39 10.23
C LEU A 306 -10.10 1.60 11.54
N ALA A 307 -9.42 2.73 11.68
CA ALA A 307 -8.81 3.15 12.93
C ALA A 307 -9.74 4.06 13.74
N LYS A 308 -10.38 5.05 13.08
CA LYS A 308 -11.25 6.05 13.73
C LYS A 308 -12.21 6.75 12.77
N ALA A 309 -13.24 7.35 13.32
CA ALA A 309 -14.11 8.35 12.70
C ALA A 309 -14.23 9.58 13.62
N GLU A 310 -14.10 10.79 13.04
CA GLU A 310 -13.99 12.06 13.75
C GLU A 310 -14.99 13.07 13.20
N LEU A 311 -15.81 13.67 14.07
CA LEU A 311 -16.64 14.81 13.72
C LEU A 311 -15.82 16.10 13.85
N PHE A 312 -16.00 17.01 12.89
CA PHE A 312 -15.51 18.38 12.93
C PHE A 312 -16.71 19.33 12.78
N ILE A 313 -16.71 20.42 13.55
CA ILE A 313 -17.65 21.53 13.42
C ILE A 313 -16.84 22.79 13.09
N ASP A 314 -17.14 23.43 11.96
CA ASP A 314 -16.46 24.63 11.45
C ASP A 314 -14.92 24.51 11.38
N GLY A 315 -14.46 23.30 11.01
CA GLY A 315 -13.05 22.95 10.87
C GLY A 315 -12.33 22.61 12.18
N ALA A 316 -12.97 22.79 13.34
CA ALA A 316 -12.45 22.33 14.62
C ALA A 316 -12.95 20.91 14.95
N PRO A 317 -12.12 20.01 15.51
CA PRO A 317 -12.56 18.67 15.92
C PRO A 317 -13.55 18.77 17.09
N TYR A 318 -14.58 17.92 17.08
CA TYR A 318 -15.67 17.91 18.04
C TYR A 318 -15.85 16.53 18.69
N GLY A 319 -15.96 16.50 20.03
CA GLY A 319 -16.12 15.28 20.80
C GLY A 319 -14.87 14.40 20.82
N THR A 320 -15.07 13.09 20.94
CA THR A 320 -14.02 12.06 20.96
C THR A 320 -14.11 11.22 19.69
N PRO A 321 -12.98 10.82 19.06
CA PRO A 321 -13.00 9.91 17.91
C PRO A 321 -13.68 8.58 18.25
N LEU A 322 -14.54 8.08 17.36
CA LEU A 322 -15.20 6.78 17.49
C LEU A 322 -14.42 5.71 16.72
N THR A 323 -14.27 4.52 17.28
CA THR A 323 -13.53 3.39 16.66
C THR A 323 -14.44 2.22 16.26
N ALA A 324 -15.71 2.25 16.66
CA ALA A 324 -16.72 1.24 16.34
C ALA A 324 -18.12 1.89 16.25
N PRO A 325 -19.07 1.30 15.51
CA PRO A 325 -20.45 1.78 15.45
C PRO A 325 -21.18 1.58 16.80
N PRO A 326 -22.22 2.37 17.10
CA PRO A 326 -22.89 3.34 16.23
C PRO A 326 -22.07 4.63 16.04
N TRP A 327 -22.05 5.15 14.81
CA TRP A 327 -21.38 6.40 14.46
C TRP A 327 -22.26 7.61 14.83
N LEU A 328 -22.46 7.81 16.13
CA LEU A 328 -23.37 8.78 16.72
C LEU A 328 -22.59 9.79 17.56
N PHE A 329 -22.74 11.08 17.26
CA PHE A 329 -22.16 12.18 18.01
C PHE A 329 -23.27 13.09 18.54
N GLU A 330 -23.44 13.16 19.86
CA GLU A 330 -24.32 14.13 20.50
C GLU A 330 -23.67 15.52 20.47
N VAL A 331 -24.23 16.43 19.68
CA VAL A 331 -23.79 17.83 19.63
C VAL A 331 -24.62 18.62 20.64
N THR A 332 -23.98 19.23 21.63
CA THR A 332 -24.65 20.01 22.69
C THR A 332 -24.25 21.49 22.64
N SER A 333 -25.21 22.36 22.99
CA SER A 333 -25.01 23.81 23.19
C SER A 333 -24.35 24.56 22.03
N LEU A 334 -24.58 24.11 20.77
CA LEU A 334 -24.07 24.81 19.60
C LEU A 334 -24.78 26.17 19.43
N ALA A 335 -24.03 27.19 19.01
CA ALA A 335 -24.55 28.55 18.86
C ALA A 335 -25.63 28.63 17.77
N GLY A 336 -26.53 29.62 17.85
CA GLY A 336 -27.48 29.89 16.77
C GLY A 336 -26.78 30.51 15.55
N GLY A 337 -26.84 29.86 14.39
CA GLY A 337 -26.10 30.27 13.20
C GLY A 337 -26.03 29.19 12.12
N SER A 338 -25.31 29.48 11.03
CA SER A 338 -24.95 28.48 10.02
C SER A 338 -23.66 27.78 10.46
N HIS A 339 -23.70 26.46 10.54
CA HIS A 339 -22.56 25.63 10.95
C HIS A 339 -22.28 24.56 9.90
N SER A 340 -21.00 24.26 9.70
CA SER A 340 -20.54 23.17 8.85
C SER A 340 -20.18 21.95 9.69
N LEU A 341 -20.72 20.79 9.32
CA LEU A 341 -20.48 19.51 9.98
C LEU A 341 -19.72 18.61 9.01
N LYS A 342 -18.53 18.14 9.39
CA LYS A 342 -17.71 17.24 8.57
C LYS A 342 -17.37 15.97 9.33
N ILE A 343 -17.71 14.82 8.76
CA ILE A 343 -17.20 13.52 9.22
C ILE A 343 -15.89 13.22 8.48
N LEU A 344 -14.86 12.81 9.20
CA LEU A 344 -13.58 12.32 8.68
C LEU A 344 -13.37 10.88 9.17
N ALA A 345 -13.30 9.93 8.25
CA ALA A 345 -12.89 8.56 8.54
C ALA A 345 -11.38 8.39 8.28
N THR A 346 -10.72 7.53 9.05
CA THR A 346 -9.30 7.18 8.89
C THR A 346 -9.09 5.71 9.19
N ASP A 347 -8.42 4.99 8.29
CA ASP A 347 -8.03 3.59 8.50
C ASP A 347 -6.68 3.45 9.23
N ILE A 348 -6.27 2.21 9.55
CA ILE A 348 -4.97 1.92 10.20
C ILE A 348 -3.74 2.17 9.30
N ALA A 349 -3.93 2.38 7.99
CA ALA A 349 -2.86 2.76 7.06
C ALA A 349 -2.74 4.28 6.88
N GLY A 350 -3.69 5.05 7.42
CA GLY A 350 -3.76 6.51 7.30
C GLY A 350 -4.47 6.99 6.03
N LEU A 351 -5.15 6.14 5.27
CA LEU A 351 -6.04 6.61 4.21
C LEU A 351 -7.30 7.20 4.84
N THR A 352 -7.86 8.22 4.19
CA THR A 352 -9.00 8.96 4.70
C THR A 352 -10.10 9.13 3.67
N ALA A 353 -11.31 9.35 4.16
CA ALA A 353 -12.40 9.90 3.40
C ALA A 353 -13.22 10.84 4.29
N GLU A 354 -13.81 11.87 3.70
CA GLU A 354 -14.62 12.85 4.42
C GLU A 354 -15.88 13.23 3.64
N GLN A 355 -16.92 13.60 4.39
CA GLN A 355 -18.10 14.27 3.85
C GLN A 355 -18.47 15.44 4.73
N GLN A 356 -18.77 16.58 4.12
CA GLN A 356 -19.21 17.79 4.79
C GLN A 356 -20.64 18.18 4.36
N ILE A 357 -21.43 18.64 5.32
CA ILE A 357 -22.75 19.26 5.13
C ILE A 357 -22.82 20.60 5.87
N THR A 358 -23.82 21.40 5.56
CA THR A 358 -24.14 22.64 6.30
C THR A 358 -25.49 22.47 7.01
N VAL A 359 -25.62 23.02 8.22
CA VAL A 359 -26.87 23.08 8.99
C VAL A 359 -27.12 24.49 9.51
N THR A 360 -28.38 24.82 9.80
CA THR A 360 -28.73 26.05 10.53
C THR A 360 -29.18 25.70 11.94
N VAL A 361 -28.42 26.11 12.95
CA VAL A 361 -28.83 25.97 14.34
C VAL A 361 -29.80 27.09 14.70
N SER A 362 -30.95 26.70 15.25
CA SER A 362 -31.99 27.61 15.72
C SER A 362 -31.47 28.41 16.92
N ALA A 363 -31.66 29.74 16.90
CA ALA A 363 -31.36 30.56 18.07
C ALA A 363 -32.15 30.07 19.30
N SER A 364 -31.49 30.00 20.46
CA SER A 364 -32.11 29.56 21.72
C SER A 364 -33.17 30.58 22.15
N GLY A 365 -34.43 30.24 21.87
CA GLY A 365 -35.58 31.12 22.15
C GLY A 365 -35.72 31.40 23.65
N GLY A 366 -35.36 32.62 24.06
CA GLY A 366 -35.68 33.12 25.39
C GLY A 366 -37.19 33.08 25.62
N GLY A 367 -37.64 32.50 26.74
CA GLY A 367 -39.04 32.18 26.97
C GLY A 367 -39.94 33.43 27.02
N GLY A 368 -40.72 33.65 25.96
CA GLY A 368 -41.79 34.64 25.94
C GLY A 368 -42.95 34.21 26.82
N GLY A 369 -43.01 34.71 28.05
CA GLY A 369 -44.08 34.42 29.01
C GLY A 369 -45.45 34.90 28.52
N GLY A 370 -46.48 34.06 28.66
CA GLY A 370 -47.83 34.34 28.18
C GLY A 370 -48.65 35.23 29.12
N GLY A 371 -49.33 36.22 28.54
CA GLY A 371 -50.39 37.03 29.16
C GLY A 371 -50.83 38.16 28.21
N GLY A 372 -52.10 38.57 28.16
CA GLY A 372 -53.28 38.00 28.82
C GLY A 372 -54.40 39.02 29.04
N GLY A 373 -55.47 38.96 28.23
CA GLY A 373 -56.73 39.69 28.46
C GLY A 373 -57.11 40.71 27.37
N GLY A 374 -58.42 40.83 27.10
CA GLY A 374 -59.01 41.77 26.13
C GLY A 374 -59.05 41.25 24.69
N GLY A 375 -60.19 40.83 24.11
CA GLY A 375 -61.52 40.68 24.70
C GLY A 375 -62.57 41.64 24.11
N GLU A 376 -62.95 41.44 22.85
CA GLU A 376 -64.08 42.14 22.21
C GLU A 376 -64.87 41.18 21.33
N VAL A 377 -66.17 41.46 21.11
CA VAL A 377 -67.12 40.52 20.50
C VAL A 377 -67.72 41.11 19.23
N SER A 378 -67.63 40.38 18.13
CA SER A 378 -68.62 40.49 17.04
C SER A 378 -68.80 39.12 16.37
N ASN A 379 -70.05 38.79 16.06
CA ASN A 379 -70.37 37.62 15.24
C ASN A 379 -70.41 38.04 13.78
N ASP A 380 -69.90 37.21 12.86
CA ASP A 380 -70.61 36.99 11.60
C ASP A 380 -70.31 35.62 11.01
N VAL A 381 -71.24 35.08 10.22
CA VAL A 381 -71.19 33.70 9.69
C VAL A 381 -71.75 33.64 8.27
N THR A 382 -70.89 33.66 7.24
CA THR A 382 -71.26 33.16 5.89
C THR A 382 -70.08 32.85 4.97
N GLY A 383 -70.06 31.63 4.39
CA GLY A 383 -69.40 31.25 3.11
C GLY A 383 -67.85 31.26 3.02
N GLY A 384 -67.20 30.45 2.17
CA GLY A 384 -67.70 29.30 1.39
C GLY A 384 -66.85 28.98 0.14
N CYS A 385 -66.19 27.81 0.10
CA CYS A 385 -65.43 27.24 -1.04
C CYS A 385 -64.13 28.01 -1.44
N SER A 386 -63.10 27.43 -2.10
CA SER A 386 -62.93 26.06 -2.62
C SER A 386 -61.46 25.60 -2.79
N THR A 387 -61.25 24.28 -2.87
CA THR A 387 -60.19 23.53 -3.59
C THR A 387 -58.68 23.85 -3.42
N SER A 388 -57.93 22.92 -2.83
CA SER A 388 -56.83 22.17 -3.51
C SER A 388 -56.38 20.95 -2.67
N GLY A 389 -55.73 19.95 -3.31
CA GLY A 389 -55.34 18.65 -2.70
C GLY A 389 -54.24 18.77 -1.62
N GLY A 390 -53.93 17.76 -0.81
CA GLY A 390 -53.81 16.32 -1.15
C GLY A 390 -52.34 16.00 -1.45
N SER A 391 -51.64 15.06 -0.80
CA SER A 391 -52.09 13.98 0.08
C SER A 391 -51.00 13.50 1.06
N ALA A 392 -51.37 13.19 2.31
CA ALA A 392 -50.59 12.38 3.26
C ALA A 392 -51.53 11.84 4.36
N GLY A 393 -51.34 10.65 4.93
CA GLY A 393 -50.44 9.55 4.57
C GLY A 393 -50.92 8.26 5.25
N LEU A 394 -50.70 7.09 4.64
CA LEU A 394 -51.22 5.82 5.17
C LEU A 394 -50.24 5.22 6.19
N LEU A 395 -50.66 5.15 7.45
CA LEU A 395 -49.96 4.42 8.51
C LEU A 395 -49.94 2.92 8.20
N LEU A 396 -48.78 2.29 8.29
CA LEU A 396 -48.65 0.85 8.52
C LEU A 396 -47.70 0.60 9.70
N VAL A 397 -48.06 -0.39 10.52
CA VAL A 397 -47.47 -0.68 11.83
C VAL A 397 -47.49 -2.19 12.03
N LEU A 398 -46.51 -2.71 12.79
CA LEU A 398 -46.22 -4.13 13.07
C LEU A 398 -45.54 -4.91 11.91
N GLY A 399 -44.63 -5.85 12.20
CA GLY A 399 -44.13 -6.22 13.52
C GLY A 399 -43.02 -7.29 13.51
N LEU A 400 -42.42 -7.55 14.67
CA LEU A 400 -41.41 -8.60 14.83
C LEU A 400 -42.03 -10.00 14.69
N VAL A 401 -41.34 -10.88 13.97
CA VAL A 401 -41.45 -12.34 14.13
C VAL A 401 -40.04 -12.91 14.21
N GLY A 402 -39.67 -13.46 15.36
CA GLY A 402 -38.44 -14.25 15.51
C GLY A 402 -38.67 -15.73 15.22
N LEU A 403 -37.64 -16.45 14.78
CA LEU A 403 -37.71 -17.89 14.54
C LEU A 403 -36.50 -18.61 15.13
N LEU A 404 -36.78 -19.57 16.01
CA LEU A 404 -35.82 -20.45 16.67
C LEU A 404 -35.79 -21.83 15.98
N ARG A 405 -34.73 -22.60 16.30
CA ARG A 405 -34.45 -24.02 15.93
C ARG A 405 -33.78 -24.20 14.55
N ARG A 406 -32.96 -25.25 14.35
CA ARG A 406 -32.73 -26.45 15.19
C ARG A 406 -31.30 -27.00 15.07
N ARG A 407 -30.73 -27.50 16.17
CA ARG A 407 -29.62 -28.48 16.15
C ARG A 407 -30.18 -29.91 16.15
N ARG A 408 -29.64 -30.77 15.28
CA ARG A 408 -29.52 -32.25 15.29
C ARG A 408 -29.21 -32.71 13.85
N ALA A 409 -28.47 -33.77 13.60
CA ALA A 409 -27.73 -34.64 14.54
C ALA A 409 -26.23 -34.33 14.50
#